data_AF-A0A2V9U4H5-F1
#
_entry.id   AF-A0A2V9U4H5-F1
#
_cell.length_a   1.000
_cell.length_b   1.000
_cell.length_c   1.000
_cell.angle_alpha   90.00
_cell.angle_beta   90.00
_cell.angle_gamma   90.00
#
_symmetry.space_group_name_H-M   'P 1'
#
loop_
_entity.id
_entity.type
_entity.pdbx_description
1 polymer ?
#
loop_
_entity_poly.entity_id
_entity_poly.type
_entity_poly.pdbx_seq_one_letter_code
_entity_poly.pdbx_strand_id
1 'polypeptide(L)' 'MDNKYISERVSSIRQEIEELRNLNEKYRAHNEHAVIEKSAHQNRELRLSQIKQELAIMLKGCGLQLPTP' A
#
# COMPACT_ATOMS: atom_id res chain seq x y z
N MET A 1 -20.37 -2.95 4.77
CA MET A 1 -19.22 -3.72 5.29
C MET A 1 -19.35 -3.79 6.80
N ASP A 2 -18.98 -4.92 7.38
CA ASP A 2 -18.86 -5.08 8.83
C ASP A 2 -17.71 -4.20 9.37
N ASN A 3 -17.89 -3.56 10.53
CA ASN A 3 -16.89 -2.66 11.16
C ASN A 3 -15.63 -3.41 11.66
N LYS A 4 -15.79 -4.62 12.18
CA LYS A 4 -14.69 -5.53 12.54
C LYS A 4 -13.86 -5.91 11.31
N TYR A 5 -14.51 -6.25 10.18
CA TYR A 5 -13.84 -6.53 8.91
C TYR A 5 -13.02 -5.33 8.42
N ILE A 6 -13.59 -4.12 8.48
CA ILE A 6 -12.88 -2.88 8.12
C ILE A 6 -11.66 -2.68 9.03
N SER A 7 -11.81 -2.83 10.34
CA SER A 7 -10.72 -2.65 11.31
C SER A 7 -9.58 -3.65 11.10
N GLU A 8 -9.90 -4.93 10.92
CA GLU A 8 -8.92 -5.99 10.61
C GLU A 8 -8.20 -5.67 9.31
N ARG A 9 -8.95 -5.32 8.25
CA ARG A 9 -8.36 -5.04 6.94
C ARG A 9 -7.45 -3.80 6.95
N VAL A 10 -7.86 -2.72 7.62
CA VAL A 10 -7.03 -1.52 7.80
C VAL A 10 -5.75 -1.84 8.58
N SER A 11 -5.84 -2.71 9.59
CA SER A 11 -4.67 -3.15 10.36
C SER A 11 -3.68 -3.93 9.49
N SER A 12 -4.17 -4.84 8.65
CA SER A 12 -3.34 -5.56 7.68
C SER A 12 -2.73 -4.63 6.63
N ILE A 13 -3.50 -3.68 6.09
CA ILE A 13 -2.99 -2.68 5.14
C ILE A 13 -1.86 -1.85 5.75
N ARG A 14 -1.99 -1.47 7.03
CA ARG A 14 -0.94 -0.72 7.74
C ARG A 14 0.36 -1.52 7.84
N GLN A 15 0.27 -2.80 8.20
CA GLN A 15 1.43 -3.71 8.26
C GLN A 15 2.06 -3.85 6.88
N GLU A 16 1.25 -4.06 5.85
CA GLU A 16 1.73 -4.19 4.47
C GLU A 16 2.43 -2.91 3.98
N ILE A 17 1.89 -1.72 4.27
CA ILE A 17 2.57 -0.46 3.93
C ILE A 17 3.94 -0.36 4.62
N GLU A 18 4.04 -0.76 5.88
CA GLU A 18 5.30 -0.71 6.63
C GLU A 18 6.36 -1.65 6.02
N GLU A 19 5.95 -2.87 5.65
CA GLU A 19 6.82 -3.82 4.94
C GLU A 19 7.27 -3.27 3.58
N LEU A 20 6.34 -2.73 2.78
CA LEU A 20 6.64 -2.14 1.48
C LEU A 20 7.61 -0.95 1.60
N ARG A 21 7.45 -0.11 2.63
CA ARG A 21 8.36 1.00 2.92
C ARG A 21 9.76 0.50 3.25
N ASN A 22 9.89 -0.47 4.14
CA ASN A 22 11.18 -1.05 4.52
C ASN A 22 11.88 -1.67 3.31
N LEU A 23 11.16 -2.43 2.47
CA LEU A 23 11.71 -2.97 1.23
C LEU A 23 12.14 -1.86 0.27
N ASN A 24 11.33 -0.80 0.12
CA ASN A 24 11.64 0.34 -0.76
C ASN A 24 12.86 1.14 -0.25
N GLU A 25 13.03 1.26 1.06
CA GLU A 25 14.21 1.87 1.68
C GLU A 25 15.47 1.04 1.38
N LYS A 26 15.42 -0.27 1.60
CA LYS A 26 16.52 -1.19 1.27
C LYS A 26 16.89 -1.15 -0.22
N TYR A 27 15.88 -1.05 -1.08
CA TYR A 27 16.09 -0.86 -2.50
C TYR A 27 16.80 0.46 -2.76
N ARG A 28 16.31 1.59 -2.26
CA ARG A 28 16.92 2.92 -2.47
C ARG A 28 18.33 3.08 -1.88
N ALA A 29 18.69 2.27 -0.89
CA ALA A 29 20.02 2.30 -0.27
C ALA A 29 21.15 1.81 -1.21
N HIS A 30 20.81 1.11 -2.29
CA HIS A 30 21.77 0.65 -3.30
C HIS A 30 21.62 1.48 -4.57
N ASN A 31 22.74 1.82 -5.23
CA ASN A 31 22.71 2.60 -6.48
C ASN A 31 22.59 1.72 -7.73
N GLU A 32 22.95 0.44 -7.64
CA GLU A 32 22.85 -0.53 -8.72
C GLU A 32 21.84 -1.61 -8.36
N HIS A 33 20.99 -1.97 -9.33
CA HIS A 33 19.93 -2.95 -9.16
C HIS A 33 19.91 -3.94 -10.30
N ALA A 34 19.91 -5.22 -9.97
CA ALA A 34 19.60 -6.29 -10.89
C ALA A 34 18.19 -6.11 -11.48
N VAL A 35 17.96 -6.70 -12.65
CA VAL A 35 16.66 -6.64 -13.34
C VAL A 35 15.53 -7.15 -12.44
N ILE A 36 15.78 -8.22 -11.67
CA ILE A 36 14.81 -8.78 -10.73
C ILE A 36 14.41 -7.80 -9.63
N GLU A 37 15.35 -6.98 -9.15
CA GLU A 37 15.09 -6.00 -8.10
C GLU A 37 14.28 -4.82 -8.63
N LYS A 38 14.52 -4.41 -9.89
CA LYS A 38 13.72 -3.41 -10.60
C LYS A 38 12.28 -3.88 -10.78
N SER A 39 12.07 -5.11 -11.23
CA SER A 39 10.73 -5.70 -11.35
C SER A 39 10.04 -5.82 -9.98
N ALA A 40 10.78 -6.23 -8.94
CA ALA A 40 10.26 -6.27 -7.58
C ALA A 40 9.88 -4.86 -7.07
N HIS A 41 10.63 -3.81 -7.42
CA HIS A 41 10.27 -2.43 -7.11
C HIS A 41 8.98 -1.99 -7.82
N GLN A 42 8.85 -2.27 -9.12
CA GLN A 42 7.64 -1.97 -9.87
C GLN A 42 6.39 -2.66 -9.28
N ASN A 43 6.51 -3.92 -8.87
CA ASN A 43 5.43 -4.64 -8.20
C ASN A 43 5.03 -3.99 -6.86
N ARG A 44 6.00 -3.49 -6.09
CA ARG A 44 5.72 -2.76 -4.84
C ARG A 44 5.00 -1.44 -5.10
N GLU A 45 5.41 -0.67 -6.11
CA GLU A 45 4.72 0.57 -6.50
C GLU A 45 3.29 0.31 -6.99
N LEU A 46 3.10 -0.77 -7.76
CA LEU A 46 1.77 -1.22 -8.17
C LEU A 46 0.92 -1.58 -6.95
N ARG A 47 1.48 -2.32 -5.99
CA ARG A 47 0.74 -2.70 -4.78
C ARG A 47 0.35 -1.49 -3.94
N LEU A 48 1.25 -0.51 -3.76
CA LEU A 48 0.91 0.76 -3.08
C LEU A 48 -0.25 1.48 -3.77
N SER A 49 -0.29 1.46 -5.11
CA SER A 49 -1.40 2.05 -5.88
C SER A 49 -2.72 1.30 -5.67
N GLN A 50 -2.68 -0.03 -5.62
CA GLN A 50 -3.85 -0.87 -5.31
C GLN A 50 -4.35 -0.62 -3.88
N ILE A 51 -3.44 -0.50 -2.90
CA ILE A 51 -3.79 -0.16 -1.52
C ILE A 51 -4.51 1.20 -1.46
N LYS A 52 -4.04 2.21 -2.20
CA LYS A 52 -4.72 3.51 -2.28
C LYS A 52 -6.15 3.36 -2.82
N GLN A 53 -6.34 2.59 -3.88
CA GLN A 53 -7.67 2.35 -4.45
C GLN A 53 -8.56 1.60 -3.47
N GLU A 54 -8.03 0.57 -2.81
CA GLU A 54 -8.73 -0.22 -1.81
C GLU A 54 -9.21 0.65 -0.65
N LEU A 55 -8.33 1.47 -0.08
CA LEU A 55 -8.70 2.42 0.98
C LEU A 55 -9.75 3.42 0.52
N ALA A 56 -9.65 3.93 -0.72
CA ALA A 56 -10.66 4.84 -1.26
C ALA A 56 -12.03 4.17 -1.42
N ILE A 57 -12.07 2.90 -1.82
CA ILE A 57 -13.31 2.10 -1.90
C ILE A 57 -13.88 1.88 -0.50
N MET A 58 -13.04 1.53 0.47
CA MET A 58 -13.46 1.33 1.87
C MET A 58 -14.04 2.60 2.47
N LEU A 59 -13.39 3.75 2.26
CA LEU A 59 -13.89 5.05 2.73
C LEU A 59 -15.25 5.40 2.11
N LYS A 60 -15.38 5.27 0.78
CA LYS A 60 -16.68 5.45 0.08
C LYS A 60 -17.75 4.52 0.64
N GLY A 61 -17.41 3.25 0.87
CA GLY A 61 -18.30 2.26 1.46
C GLY A 61 -18.69 2.53 2.91
N CYS A 62 -17.90 3.33 3.63
CA CYS A 62 -18.18 3.81 4.99
C CYS A 62 -18.86 5.18 5.03
N GLY A 63 -19.16 5.80 3.88
CA GLY A 63 -19.73 7.15 3.82
C GLY A 63 -18.73 8.27 4.16
N LEU A 64 -17.43 7.97 4.18
CA LEU A 64 -16.36 8.94 4.41
C LEU A 64 -15.75 9.33 3.05
N GLN A 65 -15.66 10.63 2.75
CA GLN A 65 -14.93 11.13 1.58
C GLN A 65 -13.54 11.60 1.99
N LEU A 66 -12.53 11.26 1.18
CA LEU A 66 -11.22 11.90 1.28
C LEU A 66 -11.36 13.39 0.95
N PRO A 67 -10.73 14.30 1.71
CA PRO A 67 -10.67 15.70 1.31
C PRO A 67 -10.01 15.78 -0.07
N THR A 68 -10.69 16.40 -1.03
CA THR A 68 -10.12 16.75 -2.33
C THR A 68 -9.00 17.77 -2.13
N PRO A 69 -7.85 17.63 -2.81
CA PRO A 69 -6.77 18.61 -2.75
C PRO A 69 -7.21 20.00 -3.21
#